data_AF-A0A1F8PXK7-F1
#
_entry.id   AF-A0A1F8PXK7-F1
#
_cell.length_a   1.000
_cell.length_b   1.000
_cell.length_c   1.000
_cell.angle_alpha   90.00
_cell.angle_beta   90.00
_cell.angle_gamma   90.00
#
_symmetry.space_group_name_H-M   'P 1'
#
loop_
_entity.id
_entity.type
_entity.pdbx_description
1 polymer ?
#
loop_
_entity_poly.entity_id
_entity_poly.type
_entity_poly.pdbx_seq_one_letter_code
_entity_poly.pdbx_strand_id
1 'polypeptide(L)'
;MKNILINLRLPAIISSLLVLPFMILEWVNRRSFHEGFPIPLFGLLWLLPVGFILILMPIVRNVWAGNRIMVNPISLLLRVAFLIAIAWLWVGLVLDQMPCFLGVSICD
;
A
#
# COMPACT_ATOMS: atom_id res chain seq x y z
N MET A 1 8.34 -21.85 -7.89
CA MET A 1 7.88 -21.21 -6.64
C MET A 1 8.93 -20.32 -5.96
N LYS A 2 10.20 -20.74 -5.81
CA LYS A 2 11.27 -19.93 -5.19
C LYS A 2 11.38 -18.49 -5.72
N ASN A 3 11.34 -18.29 -7.04
CA ASN A 3 11.45 -16.95 -7.65
C ASN A 3 10.22 -16.05 -7.38
N ILE A 4 9.04 -16.62 -7.19
CA ILE A 4 7.82 -15.85 -6.86
C ILE A 4 7.89 -15.41 -5.40
N LEU A 5 8.30 -16.32 -4.50
CA LEU A 5 8.42 -16.05 -3.07
C LEU A 5 9.47 -14.96 -2.76
N ILE A 6 10.59 -14.95 -3.49
CA ILE A 6 11.64 -13.92 -3.37
C ILE A 6 11.13 -12.55 -3.84
N ASN A 7 10.32 -12.51 -4.90
CA ASN A 7 9.77 -11.25 -5.42
C ASN A 7 8.65 -10.67 -4.55
N LEU A 8 7.97 -11.48 -3.72
CA LEU A 8 6.93 -11.02 -2.80
C LEU A 8 7.47 -10.55 -1.44
N ARG A 9 8.64 -11.05 -1.02
CA ARG A 9 9.23 -10.71 0.28
C ARG A 9 9.46 -9.22 0.44
N LEU A 10 10.04 -8.56 -0.58
CA LEU A 10 10.34 -7.13 -0.51
C LEU A 10 9.08 -6.25 -0.47
N PRO A 11 8.08 -6.43 -1.37
CA PRO A 11 6.79 -5.74 -1.27
C PRO A 11 6.12 -5.92 0.10
N ALA A 12 6.11 -7.14 0.63
CA ALA A 12 5.49 -7.44 1.91
C ALA A 12 6.19 -6.71 3.07
N ILE A 13 7.52 -6.72 3.11
CA ILE A 13 8.30 -6.03 4.17
C ILE A 13 8.08 -4.53 4.10
N ILE A 14 8.16 -3.93 2.91
CA ILE A 14 7.98 -2.48 2.74
C ILE A 14 6.57 -2.08 3.15
N SER A 15 5.55 -2.83 2.72
CA SER A 15 4.17 -2.55 3.08
C SER A 15 3.93 -2.70 4.58
N SER A 16 4.47 -3.75 5.20
CA SER A 16 4.40 -3.91 6.66
C SER A 16 5.04 -2.74 7.38
N LEU A 17 6.21 -2.26 6.94
CA LEU A 17 6.88 -1.10 7.54
C LEU A 17 6.06 0.19 7.39
N LEU A 18 5.37 0.38 6.27
CA LEU A 18 4.50 1.54 6.01
C LEU A 18 3.24 1.53 6.89
N VAL A 19 2.65 0.35 7.11
CA VAL A 19 1.37 0.21 7.82
C VAL A 19 1.55 0.14 9.34
N LEU A 20 2.67 -0.38 9.81
CA LEU A 20 2.99 -0.57 11.23
C LEU A 20 2.85 0.70 12.11
N PRO A 21 3.29 1.91 11.74
CA PRO A 21 3.06 3.09 12.57
C PRO A 21 1.57 3.38 12.79
N PHE A 22 0.73 3.22 11.76
CA PHE A 22 -0.72 3.42 11.88
C PHE A 22 -1.38 2.34 12.75
N MET A 23 -0.92 1.09 12.64
CA MET A 23 -1.38 0.01 13.54
C MET A 23 -1.04 0.29 15.00
N ILE A 24 0.15 0.83 15.27
CA ILE A 24 0.57 1.19 16.63
C ILE A 24 -0.27 2.36 17.15
N LEU A 25 -0.47 3.39 16.34
CA LEU A 25 -1.28 4.55 16.70
C LEU A 25 -2.72 4.15 17.06
N GLU A 26 -3.36 3.38 16.19
CA GLU A 26 -4.69 2.79 16.45
C GLU A 26 -4.68 1.98 17.75
N TRP A 27 -3.73 1.06 17.91
CA TRP A 27 -3.65 0.19 19.08
C TRP A 27 -3.49 0.97 20.40
N VAL A 28 -2.71 2.05 20.40
CA VAL A 28 -2.48 2.88 21.58
C VAL A 28 -3.71 3.72 21.90
N ASN A 29 -4.28 4.40 20.91
CA ASN A 29 -5.38 5.34 21.13
C ASN A 29 -6.74 4.64 21.34
N ARG A 30 -6.92 3.46 20.76
CA ARG A 30 -8.17 2.69 20.88
C ARG A 30 -8.42 2.09 22.26
N ARG A 31 -7.40 2.01 23.14
CA ARG A 31 -7.56 1.48 24.50
C ARG A 31 -8.67 2.16 25.30
N SER A 32 -9.02 3.40 24.94
CA SER A 32 -10.06 4.17 25.61
C SER A 32 -11.48 3.86 25.11
N PHE A 33 -11.66 3.25 23.93
CA PHE A 33 -12.95 3.22 23.22
C PHE A 33 -13.67 1.85 23.18
N HIS A 34 -13.09 0.77 23.73
CA HIS A 34 -13.70 -0.58 23.82
C HIS A 34 -14.16 -1.22 22.50
N GLU A 35 -13.82 -0.66 21.34
CA GLU A 35 -14.19 -1.23 20.05
C GLU A 35 -13.15 -2.23 19.50
N GLY A 36 -13.58 -3.11 18.59
CA GLY A 36 -12.72 -4.15 18.00
C GLY A 36 -11.79 -3.63 16.88
N PHE A 37 -10.52 -4.03 16.92
CA PHE A 37 -9.48 -3.59 15.96
C PHE A 37 -9.93 -3.71 14.49
N PRO A 38 -9.70 -2.72 13.61
CA PRO A 38 -10.29 -2.68 12.28
C PRO A 38 -9.38 -3.47 11.32
N ILE A 39 -9.33 -4.80 11.53
CA ILE A 39 -8.49 -5.72 10.74
C ILE A 39 -8.69 -5.55 9.21
N PRO A 40 -9.93 -5.39 8.69
CA PRO A 40 -10.13 -5.21 7.25
C PRO A 40 -9.45 -3.94 6.70
N LEU A 41 -9.48 -2.84 7.45
CA LEU A 41 -8.84 -1.58 7.07
C LEU A 41 -7.34 -1.77 6.90
N PHE A 42 -6.68 -2.35 7.91
CA PHE A 42 -5.24 -2.60 7.86
C PHE A 42 -4.85 -3.64 6.81
N GLY A 43 -5.71 -4.63 6.56
CA GLY A 43 -5.55 -5.56 5.45
C GLY A 43 -5.52 -4.84 4.10
N LEU A 44 -6.45 -3.90 3.87
CA LEU A 44 -6.49 -3.10 2.65
C LEU A 44 -5.32 -2.11 2.56
N LEU A 45 -5.00 -1.42 3.66
CA LEU A 45 -3.89 -0.48 3.77
C LEU A 45 -2.54 -1.16 3.51
N TRP A 46 -2.43 -2.46 3.80
CA TRP A 46 -1.26 -3.28 3.50
C TRP A 46 -1.28 -3.85 2.08
N LEU A 47 -2.44 -4.27 1.57
CA LEU A 47 -2.53 -4.88 0.23
C LEU A 47 -2.23 -3.88 -0.89
N LEU A 48 -2.67 -2.62 -0.74
CA LEU A 48 -2.49 -1.57 -1.73
C LEU A 48 -1.00 -1.27 -2.03
N PRO A 49 -0.12 -1.00 -1.04
CA PRO A 49 1.31 -0.83 -1.29
C PRO A 49 2.00 -2.09 -1.82
N VAL A 50 1.56 -3.29 -1.38
CA VAL A 50 2.07 -4.55 -1.96
C VAL A 50 1.79 -4.60 -3.46
N GLY A 51 0.54 -4.38 -3.86
CA GLY A 51 0.14 -4.33 -5.27
C GLY A 51 0.90 -3.26 -6.05
N PHE A 52 1.04 -2.06 -5.47
CA PHE A 52 1.79 -0.96 -6.06
C PHE A 52 3.24 -1.36 -6.38
N ILE A 53 3.96 -1.92 -5.40
CA ILE A 53 5.37 -2.31 -5.56
C ILE A 53 5.50 -3.44 -6.58
N LEU A 54 4.59 -4.41 -6.58
CA LEU A 54 4.59 -5.52 -7.55
C LEU A 54 4.44 -5.04 -9.00
N ILE A 55 3.62 -4.01 -9.23
CA ILE A 55 3.42 -3.43 -10.56
C ILE A 55 4.58 -2.51 -10.95
N LEU A 56 5.11 -1.74 -9.99
CA LEU A 56 6.22 -0.82 -10.21
C LEU A 56 7.55 -1.53 -10.49
N MET A 57 7.83 -2.63 -9.79
CA MET A 57 9.10 -3.36 -9.89
C MET A 57 9.51 -3.73 -11.34
N PRO A 58 8.66 -4.34 -12.19
CA PRO A 58 9.04 -4.63 -13.58
C PRO A 58 9.22 -3.37 -14.41
N ILE A 59 8.48 -2.28 -14.14
CA ILE A 59 8.64 -1.00 -14.84
C ILE A 59 10.03 -0.44 -14.56
N VAL A 60 10.40 -0.36 -13.28
CA VAL A 60 11.73 0.14 -12.86
C VAL A 60 12.85 -0.73 -13.41
N ARG A 61 12.72 -2.07 -13.35
CA ARG A 61 13.71 -2.99 -13.93
C ARG A 61 13.88 -2.78 -15.43
N ASN A 62 12.80 -2.58 -16.18
CA ASN A 62 12.86 -2.34 -17.63
C ASN A 62 13.51 -1.00 -17.97
N VAL A 63 13.22 0.06 -17.20
CA VAL A 63 13.86 1.37 -17.33
C VAL A 63 15.35 1.26 -17.06
N TRP A 64 15.72 0.59 -15.96
CA TRP A 64 17.11 0.48 -15.53
C TRP A 64 17.97 -0.39 -16.44
N ALA A 65 17.38 -1.41 -17.07
CA ALA A 65 18.03 -2.25 -18.08
C ALA A 65 18.25 -1.53 -19.43
N GLY A 66 17.87 -0.25 -19.57
CA GLY A 66 17.97 0.49 -20.83
C GLY A 66 17.07 -0.07 -21.93
N ASN A 67 16.10 -0.91 -21.56
CA ASN A 67 15.19 -1.52 -22.52
C ASN A 67 14.25 -0.43 -23.07
N ARG A 68 13.85 -0.53 -24.34
CA ARG A 68 12.88 0.42 -24.91
C ARG A 68 11.54 0.24 -24.21
N ILE A 69 11.27 1.05 -23.20
CA ILE A 69 10.00 1.10 -22.45
C ILE A 69 8.80 1.29 -23.41
N MET A 70 9.05 1.85 -24.61
CA MET A 70 8.08 2.07 -25.67
C MET A 70 7.72 0.84 -26.52
N VAL A 71 8.17 -0.39 -26.21
CA VAL A 71 7.73 -1.57 -26.99
C VAL A 71 6.22 -1.82 -26.85
N ASN A 72 5.58 -1.37 -25.76
CA ASN A 72 4.12 -1.42 -25.61
C ASN A 72 3.57 -0.22 -24.80
N PRO A 73 3.32 0.93 -25.44
CA PRO A 73 2.98 2.17 -24.76
C PRO A 73 1.60 2.13 -24.08
N ILE A 74 0.64 1.39 -24.63
CA ILE A 74 -0.71 1.26 -24.04
C ILE A 74 -0.63 0.45 -22.75
N SER A 75 0.10 -0.67 -22.74
CA SER A 75 0.28 -1.46 -21.51
C SER A 75 0.99 -0.66 -20.42
N LEU A 76 1.99 0.15 -20.78
CA LEU A 76 2.64 1.05 -19.84
C LEU A 76 1.67 2.09 -19.29
N LEU A 77 0.90 2.76 -20.15
CA LEU A 77 -0.08 3.77 -19.76
C LEU A 77 -1.09 3.20 -18.76
N LEU A 78 -1.64 2.01 -19.03
CA LEU A 78 -2.57 1.34 -18.13
C LEU A 78 -1.94 1.02 -16.77
N ARG A 79 -0.70 0.53 -16.74
CA ARG A 79 0.01 0.26 -15.48
C ARG A 79 0.25 1.54 -14.68
N VAL A 80 0.67 2.62 -15.34
CA VAL A 80 0.90 3.92 -14.70
C VAL A 80 -0.41 4.49 -14.16
N ALA A 81 -1.49 4.46 -14.94
CA ALA A 81 -2.82 4.88 -14.49
C ALA A 81 -3.27 4.08 -13.26
N PHE A 82 -3.04 2.76 -13.27
CA PHE A 82 -3.39 1.89 -12.15
C PHE A 82 -2.54 2.16 -10.90
N LEU A 83 -1.24 2.45 -11.06
CA LEU A 83 -0.37 2.89 -9.95
C LEU A 83 -0.87 4.21 -9.33
N ILE A 84 -1.26 5.18 -10.17
CA ILE A 84 -1.84 6.46 -9.71
C ILE A 84 -3.13 6.19 -8.92
N ALA A 85 -4.02 5.33 -9.44
CA ALA A 85 -5.26 4.98 -8.76
C ALA A 85 -5.02 4.32 -7.40
N ILE A 86 -4.06 3.38 -7.31
CA ILE A 86 -3.67 2.75 -6.03
C ILE A 86 -3.12 3.79 -5.06
N ALA A 87 -2.21 4.66 -5.51
CA ALA A 87 -1.62 5.70 -4.67
C ALA A 87 -2.69 6.67 -4.14
N TRP A 88 -3.61 7.09 -5.02
CA TRP A 88 -4.73 7.96 -4.65
C TRP A 88 -5.64 7.30 -3.61
N LEU A 89 -6.03 6.05 -3.83
CA LEU A 89 -6.86 5.30 -2.89
C LEU A 89 -6.17 5.11 -1.54
N TRP A 90 -4.88 4.79 -1.53
CA TRP A 90 -4.12 4.60 -0.30
C TRP A 90 -3.98 5.89 0.49
N VAL A 91 -3.62 6.99 -0.17
CA VAL A 91 -3.54 8.31 0.49
C VAL A 91 -4.91 8.74 1.00
N GLY A 92 -5.97 8.52 0.21
CA GLY A 92 -7.35 8.78 0.62
C GLY A 92 -7.71 8.03 1.91
N LEU A 93 -7.45 6.71 1.96
CA LEU A 93 -7.69 5.90 3.15
C LEU A 93 -6.89 6.38 4.37
N VAL A 94 -5.62 6.76 4.19
CA VAL A 94 -4.83 7.31 5.30
C VAL A 94 -5.42 8.62 5.80
N LEU A 95 -5.74 9.55 4.91
CA LEU A 95 -6.28 10.87 5.29
C LEU A 95 -7.65 10.75 5.96
N ASP A 96 -8.50 9.88 5.44
CA ASP A 96 -9.81 9.58 5.98
C ASP A 96 -9.73 8.99 7.41
N GLN A 97 -8.77 8.09 7.63
CA GLN A 97 -8.62 7.37 8.90
C GLN A 97 -7.62 8.03 9.88
N MET A 98 -6.97 9.13 9.49
CA MET A 98 -6.06 9.88 10.36
C MET A 98 -6.70 10.33 11.68
N PRO A 99 -7.96 10.82 11.71
CA PRO A 99 -8.64 11.12 12.97
C PRO A 99 -8.73 9.91 13.91
N CYS A 100 -9.04 8.72 13.38
CA CYS A 100 -9.07 7.46 14.14
C CYS A 100 -7.70 7.18 14.75
N PHE A 101 -6.66 7.25 13.91
CA PHE A 101 -5.29 6.97 14.33
C PHE A 101 -4.81 7.95 15.41
N LEU A 102 -5.34 9.17 15.44
CA LEU A 102 -5.02 10.18 16.46
C LEU A 102 -5.92 10.13 17.70
N GLY A 103 -6.87 9.20 17.77
CA GLY A 103 -7.72 8.97 18.94
C GLY A 103 -8.90 9.94 19.06
N VAL A 104 -9.36 10.50 17.94
CA VAL A 104 -10.64 11.22 17.91
C VAL A 104 -11.77 10.21 18.18
N SER A 105 -12.82 10.60 18.90
CA SER A 105 -13.90 9.69 19.31
C SER A 105 -14.98 9.49 18.25
N ILE A 106 -14.99 10.32 17.19
CA ILE A 106 -15.95 10.30 16.08
C ILE A 106 -15.12 10.43 14.82
N CYS A 107 -15.02 9.34 14.06
CA CYS A 107 -14.11 9.25 12.92
C CYS A 107 -14.74 8.62 11.68
N ASP A 108 -16.07 8.61 11.61
CA ASP A 108 -16.87 8.16 10.46
C ASP A 108 -17.18 9.30 9.49
#